data_AF-A0A7J6RTD6-F1
#
_entry.id   AF-A0A7J6RTD6-F1
#
_cell.length_a   1.000
_cell.length_b   1.000
_cell.length_c   1.000
_cell.angle_alpha   90.00
_cell.angle_beta   90.00
_cell.angle_gamma   90.00
#
_symmetry.space_group_name_H-M   'P 1'
#
loop_
_entity.id
_entity.type
_entity.pdbx_description
1 polymer ?
#
loop_
_entity_poly.entity_id
_entity_poly.type
_entity_poly.pdbx_seq_one_letter_code
_entity_poly.pdbx_strand_id
1 'polypeptide(L)'
;ALAKANMYRKPAQIIGAPHSRVLGLDLHIQDSVVCWIRRQDQSLDVDLCGSVTKRDVARWCSRLVGHVPIAGWLRPRVASLLRVVSRKPWDEELDAFLLDLVRYIAEKLEEVGDPARGAWLCPSPLSRYPEGNKLYHWHIHRDASNAAMGAVLAYGPSDGPLT
;
A
#
# COMPACT_ATOMS: atom_id res chain seq x y z
N ALA A 1 -20.83 16.41 17.66
CA ALA A 1 -21.19 15.26 16.81
C ALA A 1 -20.93 13.92 17.51
N LEU A 2 -19.71 13.62 17.97
CA LEU A 2 -19.36 12.32 18.60
C LEU A 2 -20.13 11.98 19.89
N ALA A 3 -20.40 12.96 20.77
CA ALA A 3 -21.14 12.74 22.02
C ALA A 3 -22.64 12.40 21.83
N LYS A 4 -23.25 12.81 20.71
CA LYS A 4 -24.67 12.49 20.41
C LYS A 4 -24.87 11.04 19.94
N ALA A 5 -23.79 10.33 19.62
CA ALA A 5 -23.82 8.96 19.09
C ALA A 5 -23.33 7.90 20.09
N ASN A 6 -23.17 8.24 21.39
CA ASN A 6 -22.54 7.36 22.40
C ASN A 6 -21.18 6.78 21.96
N MET A 7 -20.45 7.49 21.10
CA MET A 7 -19.13 7.08 20.64
C MET A 7 -18.06 7.67 21.54
N TYR A 8 -17.36 6.80 22.26
CA TYR A 8 -16.19 7.18 23.06
C TYR A 8 -14.95 7.19 22.19
N ARG A 9 -14.21 8.31 22.18
CA ARG A 9 -12.91 8.39 21.53
C ARG A 9 -11.90 7.63 22.39
N LYS A 10 -11.26 6.62 21.81
CA LYS A 10 -10.13 5.94 22.45
C LYS A 10 -9.05 6.98 22.83
N PRO A 11 -8.41 6.88 24.01
CA PRO A 11 -7.31 7.77 24.37
C PRO A 11 -6.24 7.79 23.28
N ALA A 12 -5.56 8.93 23.14
CA ALA A 12 -4.51 9.09 22.15
C ALA A 12 -3.45 8.00 22.33
N GLN A 13 -3.23 7.20 21.29
CA GLN A 13 -2.16 6.21 21.28
C GLN A 13 -0.91 6.82 20.64
N ILE A 14 0.25 6.56 21.22
CA ILE A 14 1.53 6.98 20.66
C ILE A 14 1.76 6.17 19.39
N ILE A 15 1.79 6.86 18.26
CA ILE A 15 2.17 6.28 16.97
C ILE A 15 3.69 6.03 17.02
N GLY A 16 4.12 4.79 16.78
CA GLY A 16 5.54 4.41 16.79
C GLY A 16 6.02 3.70 18.07
N ALA A 17 5.14 3.32 18.99
CA ALA A 17 5.48 2.39 20.07
C ALA A 17 5.87 1.00 19.51
N PRO A 18 6.65 0.18 20.22
CA PRO A 18 7.01 -1.17 19.78
C PRO A 18 5.77 -1.98 19.34
N HIS A 19 5.86 -2.63 18.17
CA HIS A 19 4.76 -3.40 17.56
C HIS A 19 3.51 -2.58 17.15
N SER A 20 3.64 -1.25 17.04
CA SER A 20 2.57 -0.42 16.47
C SER A 20 2.34 -0.76 15.00
N ARG A 21 1.07 -0.81 14.60
CA ARG A 21 0.66 -1.15 13.23
C ARG A 21 -0.35 -0.15 12.70
N VAL A 22 -0.23 0.15 11.40
CA VAL A 22 -1.21 0.95 10.66
C VAL A 22 -1.41 0.32 9.30
N LEU A 23 -2.68 0.08 8.92
CA LEU A 23 -3.05 -0.55 7.65
C LEU A 23 -2.35 -1.90 7.35
N GLY A 24 -2.00 -2.64 8.40
CA GLY A 24 -1.30 -3.93 8.26
C GLY A 24 0.21 -3.81 8.01
N LEU A 25 0.78 -2.60 8.13
CA LEU A 25 2.22 -2.33 8.08
C LEU A 25 2.76 -2.13 9.50
N ASP A 26 4.03 -2.47 9.70
CA ASP A 26 4.72 -2.21 10.97
C ASP A 26 5.28 -0.78 10.97
N LEU A 27 5.13 -0.11 12.11
CA LEU A 27 5.70 1.21 12.34
C LEU A 27 7.00 1.11 13.14
N HIS A 28 7.96 1.93 12.78
CA HIS A 28 9.19 2.14 13.55
C HIS A 28 9.55 3.62 13.52
N ILE A 29 10.41 4.04 14.45
CA ILE A 29 10.93 5.41 14.47
C ILE A 29 12.37 5.36 13.99
N GLN A 30 12.67 6.13 12.95
CA GLN A 30 14.02 6.32 12.42
C GLN A 30 14.29 7.83 12.37
N ASP A 31 15.36 8.29 13.02
CA ASP A 31 15.76 9.72 13.04
C ASP A 31 14.63 10.68 13.44
N SER A 32 13.84 10.30 14.45
CA SER A 32 12.64 11.03 14.92
C SER A 32 11.47 11.12 13.92
N VAL A 33 11.56 10.41 12.79
CA VAL A 33 10.48 10.24 11.81
C VAL A 33 9.82 8.89 12.03
N VAL A 34 8.49 8.87 12.10
CA VAL A 34 7.74 7.61 12.07
C VAL A 34 7.81 7.08 10.65
N CYS A 35 8.32 5.87 10.47
CA CYS A 35 8.38 5.18 9.20
C CYS A 35 7.48 3.94 9.24
N TRP A 36 6.92 3.59 8.09
CA TRP A 36 6.19 2.35 7.88
C TRP A 36 7.01 1.40 7.02
N ILE A 37 6.91 0.11 7.30
CA ILE A 37 7.55 -0.96 6.55
C ILE A 37 6.63 -2.18 6.49
N ARG A 38 6.79 -3.00 5.45
CA ARG A 38 6.17 -4.32 5.37
C ARG A 38 6.55 -5.17 6.57
N ARG A 39 5.60 -5.99 7.01
CA ARG A 39 5.80 -6.91 8.13
C ARG A 39 6.81 -8.00 7.76
N GLN A 40 7.62 -8.40 8.74
CA GLN A 40 8.63 -9.45 8.54
C GLN A 40 8.02 -10.82 8.16
N ASP A 41 6.80 -11.13 8.63
CA ASP A 41 6.12 -12.38 8.30
C ASP A 41 5.47 -12.39 6.91
N GLN A 42 5.46 -11.26 6.20
CA GLN A 42 4.89 -11.13 4.87
C GLN A 42 5.96 -11.18 3.80
N SER A 43 6.72 -12.28 3.68
CA SER A 43 7.72 -12.44 2.61
C SER A 43 7.10 -12.15 1.22
N LEU A 44 7.90 -11.65 0.29
CA LEU A 44 7.53 -11.50 -1.13
C LEU A 44 8.31 -12.46 -2.04
N ASP A 45 9.09 -13.35 -1.42
CA ASP A 45 9.93 -14.29 -2.13
C ASP A 45 9.04 -15.32 -2.82
N VAL A 46 9.48 -15.69 -4.02
CA VAL A 46 8.92 -16.80 -4.78
C VAL A 46 9.97 -17.89 -4.81
N ASP A 47 9.58 -19.09 -4.40
CA ASP A 47 10.41 -20.27 -4.61
C ASP A 47 10.27 -20.69 -6.08
N LEU A 48 11.35 -20.50 -6.82
CA LEU A 48 11.46 -20.89 -8.23
C LEU A 48 12.32 -22.13 -8.41
N CYS A 49 12.73 -22.79 -7.32
CA CYS A 49 13.45 -24.04 -7.37
C CYS A 49 12.46 -25.21 -7.55
N GLY A 50 12.71 -26.04 -8.56
CA GLY A 50 11.88 -27.22 -8.83
C GLY A 50 10.65 -26.91 -9.68
N SER A 51 9.59 -27.70 -9.47
CA SER A 51 8.35 -27.63 -10.26
C SER A 51 7.42 -26.51 -9.76
N VAL A 52 7.44 -25.37 -10.45
CA VAL A 52 6.55 -24.25 -10.14
C VAL A 52 5.23 -24.45 -10.88
N THR A 53 4.12 -24.46 -10.14
CA THR A 53 2.77 -24.62 -10.73
C THR A 53 2.04 -23.29 -10.88
N LYS A 54 0.95 -23.28 -11.66
CA LYS A 54 0.03 -22.13 -11.73
C LYS A 54 -0.46 -21.70 -10.34
N ARG A 55 -0.72 -22.66 -9.45
CA ARG A 55 -1.17 -22.40 -8.07
C ARG A 55 -0.14 -21.60 -7.30
N ASP A 56 1.13 -21.94 -7.43
CA ASP A 56 2.23 -21.25 -6.74
C ASP A 56 2.37 -19.81 -7.22
N VAL A 57 2.35 -19.62 -8.54
CA VAL A 57 2.36 -18.28 -9.14
C VAL A 57 1.15 -17.45 -8.74
N ALA A 58 -0.05 -18.03 -8.76
CA ALA A 58 -1.26 -17.32 -8.37
C ALA A 58 -1.25 -16.91 -6.88
N ARG A 59 -0.73 -17.78 -6.00
CA ARG A 59 -0.51 -17.47 -4.58
C ARG A 59 0.49 -16.33 -4.42
N TRP A 60 1.61 -16.37 -5.14
CA TRP A 60 2.63 -15.33 -5.09
C TRP A 60 2.12 -13.98 -5.62
N CYS A 61 1.47 -13.98 -6.79
CA CYS A 61 0.82 -12.80 -7.38
C CYS A 61 -0.20 -12.15 -6.43
N SER A 62 -1.01 -12.97 -5.75
CA SER A 62 -1.97 -12.49 -4.75
C SER A 62 -1.28 -11.82 -3.57
N ARG A 63 -0.16 -12.39 -3.07
CA ARG A 63 0.67 -11.78 -2.02
C ARG A 63 1.25 -10.45 -2.46
N LEU A 64 1.80 -10.37 -3.67
CA LEU A 64 2.35 -9.12 -4.24
C LEU A 64 1.32 -7.99 -4.26
N VAL A 65 0.13 -8.25 -4.81
CA VAL A 65 -0.91 -7.20 -4.93
C VAL A 65 -1.53 -6.85 -3.58
N GLY A 66 -1.60 -7.80 -2.65
CA GLY A 66 -2.16 -7.61 -1.31
C GLY A 66 -1.21 -6.87 -0.36
N HIS A 67 0.09 -7.14 -0.42
CA HIS A 67 1.09 -6.57 0.49
C HIS A 67 1.77 -5.32 -0.05
N VAL A 68 1.69 -5.07 -1.38
CA VAL A 68 2.36 -3.95 -2.03
C VAL A 68 1.36 -3.06 -2.79
N PRO A 69 0.41 -2.41 -2.10
CA PRO A 69 -0.67 -1.67 -2.75
C PRO A 69 -0.20 -0.40 -3.49
N ILE A 70 0.98 0.13 -3.14
CA ILE A 70 1.50 1.42 -3.63
C ILE A 70 2.33 1.26 -4.92
N ALA A 71 2.68 0.04 -5.31
CA ALA A 71 3.47 -0.22 -6.52
C ALA A 71 2.61 -0.18 -7.79
N GLY A 72 2.39 1.02 -8.34
CA GLY A 72 1.54 1.24 -9.52
C GLY A 72 1.93 0.42 -10.76
N TRP A 73 3.22 0.11 -10.94
CA TRP A 73 3.70 -0.74 -12.04
C TRP A 73 3.47 -2.24 -11.81
N LEU A 74 3.37 -2.67 -10.55
CA LEU A 74 3.32 -4.08 -10.16
C LEU A 74 1.97 -4.69 -10.50
N ARG A 75 0.88 -3.97 -10.23
CA ARG A 75 -0.49 -4.46 -10.49
C ARG A 75 -0.72 -4.80 -11.98
N PRO A 76 -0.39 -3.94 -12.95
CA PRO A 76 -0.50 -4.30 -14.37
C PRO A 76 0.36 -5.51 -14.77
N ARG A 77 1.58 -5.62 -14.26
CA ARG A 77 2.47 -6.75 -14.59
C ARG A 77 1.96 -8.07 -14.01
N VAL A 78 1.52 -8.06 -12.75
CA VAL A 78 0.91 -9.22 -12.10
C VAL A 78 -0.38 -9.63 -12.80
N ALA A 79 -1.24 -8.67 -13.17
CA ALA A 79 -2.46 -8.95 -13.91
C ALA A 79 -2.19 -9.59 -15.28
N SER A 80 -1.18 -9.10 -16.00
CA SER A 80 -0.73 -9.68 -17.27
C SER A 80 -0.24 -11.11 -17.08
N LEU A 81 0.65 -11.35 -16.10
CA LEU A 81 1.15 -12.69 -15.79
C LEU A 81 0.01 -13.66 -15.45
N LEU A 82 -0.90 -13.26 -14.54
CA LEU A 82 -2.09 -14.04 -14.17
C LEU A 82 -2.96 -14.39 -15.37
N ARG A 83 -3.09 -13.47 -16.33
CA ARG A 83 -3.86 -13.71 -17.56
C ARG A 83 -3.19 -14.74 -18.46
N VAL A 84 -1.86 -14.71 -18.59
CA VAL A 84 -1.13 -15.70 -19.40
C VAL A 84 -1.22 -17.09 -18.75
N VAL A 85 -0.97 -17.20 -17.44
CA VAL A 85 -1.04 -18.50 -16.73
C VAL A 85 -2.48 -19.02 -16.56
N SER A 86 -3.51 -18.16 -16.74
CA SER A 86 -4.92 -18.55 -16.56
C SER A 86 -5.34 -19.73 -17.43
N ARG A 87 -4.69 -19.92 -18.59
CA ARG A 87 -4.98 -20.97 -19.56
C ARG A 87 -4.50 -22.36 -19.14
N LYS A 88 -3.60 -22.45 -18.15
CA LYS A 88 -3.10 -23.72 -17.62
C LYS A 88 -4.00 -24.26 -16.49
N PRO A 89 -4.07 -25.58 -16.26
CA PRO A 89 -4.57 -26.19 -15.04
C PRO A 89 -3.80 -25.71 -13.79
N TRP A 90 -4.39 -25.88 -12.61
CA TRP A 90 -3.83 -25.36 -11.35
C TRP A 90 -2.50 -25.99 -10.96
N ASP A 91 -2.39 -27.31 -11.12
CA ASP A 91 -1.26 -28.11 -10.65
C ASP A 91 -0.33 -28.51 -11.81
N GLU A 92 -0.50 -27.89 -12.98
CA GLU A 92 0.42 -28.05 -14.12
C GLU A 92 1.64 -27.15 -13.96
N GLU A 93 2.80 -27.69 -14.31
CA GLU A 93 4.08 -26.98 -14.30
C GLU A 93 4.12 -25.85 -15.35
N LEU A 94 4.81 -24.78 -14.96
CA LEU A 94 5.11 -23.68 -15.87
C LEU A 94 6.20 -24.07 -16.86
N ASP A 95 6.05 -23.60 -18.10
CA ASP A 95 7.12 -23.66 -19.09
C ASP A 95 8.20 -22.59 -18.80
N ALA A 96 9.34 -22.73 -19.46
CA ALA A 96 10.48 -21.83 -19.29
C ALA A 96 10.13 -20.35 -19.57
N PHE A 97 9.26 -20.09 -20.55
CA PHE A 97 8.85 -18.73 -20.89
C PHE A 97 8.06 -18.07 -19.75
N LEU A 98 7.13 -18.80 -19.12
CA LEU A 98 6.37 -18.30 -17.98
C LEU A 98 7.26 -18.10 -16.75
N LEU A 99 8.22 -19.01 -16.54
CA LEU A 99 9.21 -18.88 -15.47
C LEU A 99 10.07 -17.61 -15.66
N ASP A 100 10.48 -17.31 -16.89
CA ASP A 100 11.23 -16.08 -17.19
C ASP A 100 10.41 -14.81 -16.88
N LEU A 101 9.10 -14.81 -17.15
CA LEU A 101 8.22 -13.70 -16.78
C LEU A 101 8.09 -13.53 -15.26
N VAL A 102 8.00 -14.64 -14.51
CA VAL A 102 7.96 -14.62 -13.05
C VAL A 102 9.26 -14.07 -12.49
N ARG A 103 10.41 -14.56 -12.98
CA ARG A 103 11.75 -14.08 -12.62
C ARG A 103 11.91 -12.59 -12.90
N TYR A 104 11.51 -12.14 -14.08
CA TYR A 104 11.55 -10.74 -14.44
C TYR A 104 10.79 -9.84 -13.44
N ILE A 105 9.60 -10.25 -12.98
CA ILE A 105 8.84 -9.46 -12.01
C ILE A 105 9.53 -9.46 -10.64
N ALA A 106 10.08 -10.60 -10.21
CA ALA A 106 10.83 -10.72 -8.96
C ALA A 106 12.09 -9.85 -8.98
N GLU A 107 12.92 -9.97 -10.01
CA GLU A 107 14.13 -9.17 -10.21
C GLU A 107 13.80 -7.67 -10.29
N LYS A 108 12.70 -7.29 -10.96
CA LYS A 108 12.29 -5.88 -11.02
C LYS A 108 11.84 -5.34 -9.65
N LEU A 109 11.21 -6.18 -8.84
CA LEU A 109 10.81 -5.80 -7.48
C LEU A 109 12.04 -5.62 -6.58
N GLU A 110 13.06 -6.46 -6.73
CA GLU A 110 14.33 -6.32 -6.03
C GLU A 110 15.08 -5.05 -6.48
N GLU A 111 15.16 -4.79 -7.79
CA GLU A 111 15.82 -3.60 -8.36
C GLU A 111 15.18 -2.29 -7.87
N VAL A 112 13.85 -2.22 -7.90
CA VAL A 112 13.10 -1.03 -7.44
C VAL A 112 13.10 -0.92 -5.91
N GLY A 113 13.32 -2.05 -5.22
CA GLY A 113 13.22 -2.18 -3.78
C GLY A 113 11.78 -2.29 -3.30
N ASP A 114 11.62 -2.68 -2.04
CA ASP A 114 10.31 -2.88 -1.43
C ASP A 114 9.49 -1.57 -1.46
N PRO A 115 8.36 -1.53 -2.20
CA PRO A 115 7.51 -0.34 -2.29
C PRO A 115 6.63 -0.17 -1.05
N ALA A 116 6.52 -1.20 -0.22
CA ALA A 116 5.76 -1.18 1.02
C ALA A 116 6.61 -0.61 2.19
N ARG A 117 7.35 0.47 1.95
CA ARG A 117 8.06 1.25 2.98
C ARG A 117 8.03 2.76 2.72
N GLY A 118 8.16 3.56 3.76
CA GLY A 118 8.32 5.01 3.63
C GLY A 118 8.15 5.76 4.95
N ALA A 119 8.32 7.08 4.90
CA ALA A 119 8.02 7.94 6.04
C ALA A 119 6.50 8.10 6.18
N TRP A 120 6.00 7.95 7.40
CA TRP A 120 4.67 8.37 7.79
C TRP A 120 4.67 9.87 8.02
N LEU A 121 4.60 10.63 6.93
CA LEU A 121 4.45 12.07 6.98
C LEU A 121 2.96 12.38 7.19
N CYS A 122 2.58 12.57 8.44
CA CYS A 122 1.35 13.28 8.76
C CYS A 122 1.74 14.74 8.96
N PRO A 123 1.71 15.59 7.91
CA PRO A 123 2.01 17.00 8.08
C PRO A 123 1.13 17.58 9.18
N SER A 124 1.78 18.23 10.15
CA SER A 124 1.07 18.88 11.23
C SER A 124 0.20 19.98 10.62
N PRO A 125 -1.07 20.13 11.04
CA PRO A 125 -1.90 21.27 10.61
C PRO A 125 -1.31 22.63 11.02
N LEU A 126 -0.20 22.65 11.76
CA LEU A 126 0.57 23.84 12.14
C LEU A 126 1.92 23.95 11.41
N SER A 127 2.26 23.02 10.52
CA SER A 127 3.49 23.07 9.73
C SER A 127 3.42 24.24 8.74
N ARG A 128 4.15 25.32 9.03
CA ARG A 128 4.39 26.41 8.07
C ARG A 128 5.37 25.90 7.01
N TYR A 129 4.94 25.82 5.77
CA TYR A 129 5.83 25.57 4.63
C TYR A 129 6.56 26.86 4.24
N PRO A 130 7.77 26.76 3.65
CA PRO A 130 8.61 27.93 3.35
C PRO A 130 7.98 28.92 2.34
N GLU A 131 7.00 28.48 1.56
CA GLU A 131 6.27 29.30 0.59
C GLU A 131 5.02 29.96 1.20
N GLY A 132 5.25 30.94 2.06
CA GLY A 132 4.22 31.90 2.48
C GLY A 132 3.39 31.50 3.70
N ASN A 133 2.83 32.52 4.34
CA ASN A 133 2.12 32.49 5.62
C ASN A 133 0.76 31.74 5.58
N LYS A 134 0.56 30.83 4.62
CA LYS A 134 -0.68 30.08 4.44
C LYS A 134 -0.70 28.88 5.38
N LEU A 135 -1.76 28.77 6.19
CA LEU A 135 -2.04 27.58 6.97
C LEU A 135 -2.51 26.47 6.02
N TYR A 136 -1.85 25.32 6.11
CA TYR A 136 -2.22 24.12 5.38
C TYR A 136 -3.17 23.29 6.25
N HIS A 137 -4.24 22.80 5.64
CA HIS A 137 -5.24 21.99 6.31
C HIS A 137 -5.50 20.71 5.53
N TRP A 138 -5.94 19.69 6.26
CA TRP A 138 -6.47 18.47 5.64
C TRP A 138 -7.89 18.73 5.14
N HIS A 139 -8.09 18.57 3.84
CA HIS A 139 -9.38 18.70 3.16
C HIS A 139 -9.89 17.31 2.80
N ILE A 140 -11.13 17.00 3.15
CA ILE A 140 -11.78 15.76 2.70
C ILE A 140 -12.84 16.09 1.67
N HIS A 141 -12.56 15.79 0.41
CA HIS A 141 -13.52 15.87 -0.68
C HIS A 141 -14.33 14.60 -0.69
N ARG A 142 -15.66 14.72 -0.70
CA ARG A 142 -16.55 13.57 -0.73
C ARG A 142 -17.56 13.78 -1.84
N ASP A 143 -17.77 12.73 -2.61
CA ASP A 143 -18.84 12.68 -3.58
C ASP A 143 -19.57 11.34 -3.42
N ALA A 144 -20.88 11.37 -3.57
CA ALA A 144 -21.71 10.19 -3.41
C ALA A 144 -22.81 10.18 -4.47
N SER A 145 -22.98 9.02 -5.10
CA SER A 145 -24.09 8.71 -5.98
C SER A 145 -24.97 7.62 -5.34
N ASN A 146 -26.07 7.29 -6.01
CA ASN A 146 -26.94 6.18 -5.60
C ASN A 146 -26.24 4.80 -5.65
N ALA A 147 -25.06 4.69 -6.28
CA ALA A 147 -24.35 3.42 -6.45
C ALA A 147 -23.07 3.32 -5.60
N ALA A 148 -22.40 4.43 -5.30
CA ALA A 148 -21.13 4.43 -4.58
C ALA A 148 -20.84 5.79 -3.92
N MET A 149 -19.98 5.76 -2.89
CA MET A 149 -19.37 6.93 -2.28
C MET A 149 -17.86 6.91 -2.52
N GLY A 150 -17.31 8.06 -2.91
CA GLY A 150 -15.89 8.32 -3.00
C GLY A 150 -15.46 9.38 -1.99
N ALA A 151 -14.27 9.23 -1.43
CA ALA A 151 -13.65 10.27 -0.62
C ALA A 151 -12.17 10.40 -0.98
N VAL A 152 -11.69 11.64 -1.08
CA VAL A 152 -10.29 11.99 -1.29
C VAL A 152 -9.86 12.88 -0.14
N LEU A 153 -8.78 12.49 0.54
CA LEU A 153 -8.13 13.32 1.55
C LEU A 153 -6.95 14.04 0.90
N ALA A 154 -6.99 15.36 0.89
CA ALA A 154 -5.94 16.23 0.34
C ALA A 154 -5.31 17.07 1.47
N TYR A 155 -4.03 17.38 1.34
CA TYR A 155 -3.33 18.33 2.22
C TYR A 155 -2.87 19.50 1.37
N GLY A 156 -3.37 20.69 1.66
CA GLY A 156 -3.12 21.87 0.86
C GLY A 156 -3.45 23.15 1.60
N PRO A 157 -3.16 24.33 1.01
CA PRO A 157 -3.61 25.59 1.55
C PRO A 157 -5.14 25.57 1.70
N SER A 158 -5.67 26.29 2.70
CA SER A 158 -7.10 26.59 2.68
C SER A 158 -7.39 27.50 1.49
N ASP A 159 -7.81 26.90 0.38
CA ASP A 159 -8.58 27.62 -0.61
C ASP A 159 -9.92 27.96 0.06
N GLY A 160 -10.27 29.23 0.08
CA GLY A 160 -11.53 29.71 0.66
C GLY A 160 -12.74 28.95 0.07
N PRO A 161 -13.94 29.12 0.63
CA PRO A 161 -15.12 28.42 0.14
C PRO A 161 -15.26 28.60 -1.37
N LEU A 162 -15.31 27.49 -2.11
CA LEU A 162 -15.71 27.47 -3.51
C LEU A 162 -17.18 27.91 -3.54
N THR A 163 -17.40 29.18 -3.87
CA THR A 163 -18.73 29.76 -4.13
C THR A 163 -19.32 29.18 -5.39
#